data_AF-A0A6J4PYL3-F1
#
_entry.id   AF-A0A6J4PYL3-F1
#
_cell.length_a   1.000
_cell.length_b   1.000
_cell.length_c   1.000
_cell.angle_alpha   90.00
_cell.angle_beta   90.00
_cell.angle_gamma   90.00
#
_symmetry.space_group_name_H-M   'P 1'
#
loop_
_entity.id
_entity.type
_entity.pdbx_description
1 polymer ?
#
loop_
_entity_poly.entity_id
_entity_poly.type
_entity_poly.pdbx_seq_one_letter_code
_entity_poly.pdbx_strand_id
1 'polypeptide(L)' 'MEDNGYKVVMVVFFTEREVARFVTREQAEWRAKELNDWAQRNPRGYVQYLVRPIAKPGRDE' A
#
# COMPACT_ATOMS: atom_id res chain seq x y z
N MET A 1 3.94 16.27 15.93
CA MET A 1 4.47 15.11 15.19
C MET A 1 3.31 14.55 14.38
N GLU A 2 3.19 15.04 13.15
CA GLU A 2 2.23 14.51 12.19
C GLU A 2 2.62 13.07 11.89
N ASP A 3 1.70 12.14 12.07
CA ASP A 3 1.88 10.73 11.73
C ASP A 3 1.84 10.60 10.20
N ASN A 4 2.86 11.16 9.52
CA ASN A 4 3.00 11.24 8.07
C ASN A 4 3.53 9.90 7.52
N GLY A 5 2.90 8.80 7.94
CA GLY A 5 3.26 7.46 7.51
C GLY A 5 2.68 7.11 6.13
N TYR A 6 3.17 6.03 5.55
CA TYR A 6 2.72 5.45 4.29
C TYR A 6 2.29 4.01 4.54
N LYS A 7 1.17 3.60 3.96
CA LYS A 7 0.73 2.20 3.98
C LYS A 7 0.84 1.61 2.59
N VAL A 8 1.20 0.33 2.54
CA VAL A 8 1.07 -0.49 1.34
C VAL A 8 -0.25 -1.24 1.44
N VAL A 9 -1.12 -1.05 0.47
CA VAL A 9 -2.39 -1.76 0.34
C VAL A 9 -2.30 -2.74 -0.81
N MET A 10 -2.77 -3.97 -0.58
CA MET A 10 -3.10 -4.87 -1.67
C MET A 10 -4.50 -4.51 -2.16
N VAL A 11 -4.63 -4.32 -3.47
CA VAL A 11 -5.90 -4.14 -4.16
C VAL A 11 -6.16 -5.41 -4.94
N VAL A 12 -7.26 -6.06 -4.59
CA VAL A 12 -7.85 -7.15 -5.38
C VAL A 12 -9.21 -6.67 -5.85
N PHE A 13 -9.73 -7.22 -6.95
CA PHE A 13 -10.94 -6.82 -7.68
C PHE A 13 -12.07 -6.08 -6.93
N PHE A 14 -12.34 -6.40 -5.66
CA PHE A 14 -13.41 -5.78 -4.86
C PHE A 14 -12.98 -5.28 -3.48
N THR A 15 -11.70 -5.43 -3.11
CA THR A 15 -11.22 -5.14 -1.75
C THR A 15 -9.82 -4.56 -1.78
N GLU A 16 -9.62 -3.49 -1.02
CA GLU A 16 -8.30 -3.08 -0.57
C GLU A 16 -8.03 -3.62 0.84
N ARG A 17 -6.82 -4.15 1.06
CA ARG A 17 -6.38 -4.59 2.37
C ARG A 17 -5.01 -4.03 2.67
N GLU A 18 -4.84 -3.50 3.86
CA GLU A 18 -3.53 -3.04 4.32
C GLU A 18 -2.60 -4.23 4.58
N VAL A 19 -1.40 -4.17 4.02
CA VAL A 19 -0.38 -5.23 4.11
C VAL A 19 0.77 -4.80 4.99
N ALA A 20 1.15 -3.52 4.95
CA ALA A 20 2.25 -2.99 5.74
C ALA A 20 2.11 -1.47 5.92
N ARG A 21 2.72 -0.94 6.98
CA ARG A 21 2.89 0.49 7.24
C ARG A 21 4.37 0.82 7.36
N PHE A 22 4.74 1.99 6.87
CA PHE A 22 6.10 2.50 6.81
C PHE A 22 6.10 3.97 7.22
N VAL A 23 7.22 4.40 7.81
CA VAL A 23 7.42 5.80 8.19
C VAL A 23 7.75 6.63 6.95
N THR A 24 8.46 6.06 5.98
CA THR A 24 8.88 6.78 4.76
C THR A 24 8.21 6.24 3.51
N ARG A 25 8.00 7.14 2.54
CA ARG A 25 7.46 6.80 1.23
C ARG A 25 8.35 5.81 0.49
N GLU A 26 9.65 6.03 0.52
CA GLU A 26 10.65 5.22 -0.18
C GLU A 26 10.60 3.75 0.28
N GLN A 27 10.47 3.50 1.59
CA GLN A 27 10.32 2.14 2.12
C GLN A 27 9.02 1.49 1.64
N ALA A 28 7.92 2.24 1.61
CA ALA A 28 6.64 1.75 1.11
C ALA A 28 6.69 1.45 -0.40
N GLU A 29 7.32 2.30 -1.19
CA GLU A 29 7.46 2.13 -2.64
C GLU A 29 8.36 0.94 -2.97
N TRP A 30 9.47 0.79 -2.26
CA TRP A 30 10.34 -0.37 -2.40
C TRP A 30 9.58 -1.66 -2.10
N ARG A 31 8.82 -1.69 -1.00
CA ARG A 31 8.02 -2.87 -0.64
C ARG A 31 6.90 -3.16 -1.63
N ALA A 32 6.17 -2.14 -2.08
CA ALA A 32 5.11 -2.32 -3.07
C ALA A 32 5.68 -2.84 -4.40
N LYS A 33 6.88 -2.39 -4.80
CA LYS A 33 7.56 -2.89 -6.00
C LYS A 33 7.93 -4.37 -5.88
N GLU A 34 8.53 -4.79 -4.76
CA GLU A 34 8.82 -6.21 -4.53
C GLU A 34 7.56 -7.09 -4.60
N LEU A 35 6.48 -6.65 -3.94
CA LEU A 35 5.24 -7.41 -3.88
C LEU A 35 4.54 -7.50 -5.25
N ASN A 36 4.59 -6.44 -6.06
CA ASN A 36 4.10 -6.47 -7.43
C ASN A 36 4.95 -7.38 -8.33
N ASP A 37 6.28 -7.33 -8.23
CA ASP A 37 7.18 -8.20 -9.00
C ASP A 37 6.93 -9.67 -8.67
N TRP A 38 6.75 -9.98 -7.38
CA TRP A 38 6.39 -11.33 -6.93
C TRP A 38 5.02 -11.77 -7.45
N ALA A 39 4.02 -10.87 -7.46
CA ALA A 39 2.67 -11.16 -7.95
C ALA A 39 2.64 -11.38 -9.48
N GLN A 40 3.47 -10.66 -10.24
CA GLN A 40 3.63 -10.90 -11.68
C GLN A 40 4.23 -12.30 -11.95
N ARG A 41 5.16 -12.75 -11.11
CA ARG A 41 5.78 -14.08 -11.24
C ARG A 41 4.87 -15.22 -10.76
N ASN A 42 3.90 -14.93 -9.90
CA ASN A 42 2.98 -15.91 -9.31
C ASN A 42 1.53 -15.44 -9.47
N PRO A 43 0.94 -15.56 -10.67
CA PRO A 43 -0.40 -15.04 -10.95
C PRO A 43 -1.46 -15.82 -10.17
N ARG A 44 -1.79 -15.34 -8.96
CA ARG A 44 -2.91 -15.81 -8.12
C ARG A 44 -4.15 -14.92 -8.28
N GLY A 45 -4.42 -14.50 -9.51
CA GLY A 45 -5.43 -13.48 -9.83
C GLY A 45 -4.84 -12.07 -9.95
N TYR A 46 -5.71 -11.07 -10.12
CA TYR A 46 -5.30 -9.67 -10.26
C TYR A 46 -5.10 -9.06 -8.87
N VAL A 47 -3.86 -9.13 -8.38
CA VAL A 47 -3.42 -8.46 -7.16
C VAL A 47 -2.44 -7.36 -7.54
N GLN A 48 -2.72 -6.14 -7.08
CA GLN A 48 -1.81 -4.99 -7.25
C GLN A 48 -1.51 -4.37 -5.89
N TYR A 49 -0.24 -4.06 -5.63
CA TYR A 49 0.17 -3.40 -4.38
C TYR A 49 0.40 -1.92 -4.64
N LEU A 50 -0.26 -1.06 -3.86
CA LEU A 50 -0.20 0.40 -4.00
C LEU A 50 0.27 1.05 -2.70
N VAL A 51 1.01 2.15 -2.82
CA VAL A 51 1.38 3.00 -1.68
C VAL A 51 0.31 4.07 -1.50
N ARG A 52 -0.18 4.23 -0.27
CA ARG A 52 -1.12 5.28 0.12
C ARG A 52 -0.55 6.03 1.33
N PRO A 53 -0.66 7.37 1.38
CA PRO A 53 -0.36 8.10 2.59
C PRO A 53 -1.39 7.76 3.69
N ILE A 54 -0.92 7.68 4.93
CA ILE A 54 -1.75 7.54 6.13
C ILE A 54 -2.04 8.97 6.60
N ALA A 55 -2.74 9.76 5.80
CA ALA A 55 -3.28 11.01 6.32
C ALA A 55 -4.37 10.65 7.34
N LYS A 56 -4.36 11.31 8.52
CA LYS A 56 -5.51 11.25 9.44
C LYS A 56 -6.76 11.70 8.67
N PRO A 57 -7.95 11.15 8.95
CA PRO A 57 -9.20 11.65 8.38
C PRO A 57 -9.34 13.12 8.79
N GLY A 58 -8.94 14.02 7.90
CA GLY A 58 -9.24 15.42 7.97
C GLY A 58 -10.69 15.59 7.58
N ARG A 59 -11.58 15.45 8.56
CA ARG A 59 -12.73 16.34 8.78
C ARG A 59 -13.35 16.90 7.47
N ASP A 60 -14.19 16.10 6.83
CA ASP A 60 -15.32 16.64 6.08
C ASP A 60 -16.36 17.06 7.14
N GLU A 61 -16.32 18.35 7.49
CA GLU A 61 -17.44 19.10 8.09
C GLU A 61 -18.15 19.85 6.96
#